data_AF-A0A9N9FIJ2-F1
#
_entry.id   AF-A0A9N9FIJ2-F1
#
_cell.length_a   1.000
_cell.length_b   1.000
_cell.length_c   1.000
_cell.angle_alpha   90.00
_cell.angle_beta   90.00
_cell.angle_gamma   90.00
#
_symmetry.space_group_name_H-M   'P 1'
#
loop_
_entity.id
_entity.type
_entity.pdbx_description
1 polymer ?
#
loop_
_entity_poly.entity_id
_entity_poly.type
_entity_poly.pdbx_seq_one_letter_code
_entity_poly.pdbx_strand_id
1 'polypeptide(L)'
;MNSSPRQIPRFLKDVQNANPQTLQGKFRKLESEDNERSKHANDKDSRFSLTIASSKAAGPFNRYMDIMPYNHSRVKLSSGKTDYINASYLDAPGKIRRYIAAQGPLSKTIDDFWLMVWEQNCGVVVMLTQEREKNLPKCTRYWPEKDKSFNFDDIGMTVTLESEVLDPSISSVMRSITLTRKDDDNSGQPSKTRRITQLHFMGWSDHGVPDSPDALLLLISKTNELQQLHADENNARTPPDAVGPVVVHCSAGVGRTGTFCTVDSVMALLPAMDDDSMDLVFHIIGFFREQRMRMVQTLRQYQFCYLTLLRKFMLDGIHE
;
A
#
# COMPACT_ATOMS: atom_id res chain seq x y z
N MET A 1 -3.26 35.88 14.12
CA MET A 1 -3.45 34.92 15.20
C MET A 1 -2.13 34.19 15.36
N ASN A 2 -1.47 34.33 16.51
CA ASN A 2 -0.20 33.65 16.80
C ASN A 2 -0.48 32.15 16.90
N SER A 3 -0.15 31.37 15.87
CA SER A 3 -0.01 29.93 16.02
C SER A 3 1.27 29.70 16.82
N SER A 4 1.13 29.17 18.04
CA SER A 4 2.28 28.64 18.77
C SER A 4 2.98 27.60 17.90
N PRO A 5 4.33 27.58 17.85
CA PRO A 5 5.06 26.64 16.99
C PRO A 5 4.63 25.21 17.30
N ARG A 6 4.29 24.46 16.26
CA ARG A 6 3.75 23.09 16.40
C ARG A 6 4.77 22.23 17.16
N GLN A 7 4.44 21.86 18.39
CA GLN A 7 5.35 21.15 19.25
C GLN A 7 5.56 19.71 18.74
N ILE A 8 6.81 19.27 18.56
CA ILE A 8 7.08 17.88 18.12
C ILE A 8 6.40 16.91 19.12
N PRO A 9 5.63 15.91 18.65
CA PRO A 9 4.95 14.94 19.51
C PRO A 9 5.89 14.23 20.48
N ARG A 10 5.43 13.99 21.70
CA ARG A 10 6.19 13.31 22.74
C ARG A 10 6.75 11.96 22.29
N PHE A 11 5.96 11.14 21.60
CA PHE A 11 6.45 9.85 21.10
C PHE A 11 7.58 9.97 20.05
N LEU A 12 7.71 11.11 19.37
CA LEU A 12 8.85 11.39 18.47
C LEU A 12 10.03 12.05 19.19
N LYS A 13 9.75 12.83 20.24
CA LYS A 13 10.76 13.51 21.06
C LYS A 13 11.43 12.62 22.10
N ASP A 14 10.70 11.63 22.62
CA ASP A 14 11.18 10.81 23.72
C ASP A 14 12.53 10.23 23.33
N VAL A 15 13.58 10.65 24.03
CA VAL A 15 14.96 10.17 23.82
C VAL A 15 15.01 8.64 23.98
N GLN A 16 14.03 8.07 24.70
CA GLN A 16 13.80 6.63 24.73
C GLN A 16 13.40 6.06 23.36
N ASN A 17 12.59 6.73 22.54
CA ASN A 17 12.31 6.32 21.16
C ASN A 17 13.43 6.72 20.18
N ALA A 18 14.30 7.66 20.53
CA ALA A 18 15.56 7.88 19.81
C ALA A 18 16.64 6.85 20.20
N ASN A 19 16.48 6.15 21.32
CA ASN A 19 17.38 5.09 21.79
C ASN A 19 17.12 3.82 20.95
N PRO A 20 18.13 3.35 20.18
CA PRO A 20 17.99 2.17 19.32
C PRO A 20 17.52 0.91 20.07
N GLN A 21 17.92 0.75 21.34
CA GLN A 21 17.56 -0.40 22.17
C GLN A 21 16.07 -0.42 22.52
N THR A 22 15.46 0.76 22.75
CA THR A 22 14.00 0.83 23.00
C THR A 22 13.21 0.54 21.74
N LEU A 23 13.57 1.14 20.60
CA LEU A 23 12.90 0.86 19.32
C LEU A 23 13.05 -0.62 18.94
N GLN A 24 14.21 -1.21 19.19
CA GLN A 24 14.42 -2.64 19.03
C GLN A 24 13.51 -3.45 19.95
N GLY A 25 13.36 -3.07 21.22
CA GLY A 25 12.43 -3.71 22.16
C GLY A 25 10.97 -3.65 21.70
N LYS A 26 10.51 -2.47 21.24
CA LYS A 26 9.17 -2.29 20.68
C LYS A 26 8.95 -3.12 19.42
N PHE A 27 9.93 -3.14 18.51
CA PHE A 27 9.86 -3.95 17.30
C PHE A 27 9.81 -5.45 17.62
N ARG A 28 10.63 -5.93 18.57
CA ARG A 28 10.56 -7.32 19.06
C ARG A 28 9.19 -7.67 19.65
N LYS A 29 8.53 -6.72 20.31
CA LYS A 29 7.15 -6.92 20.78
C LYS A 29 6.18 -7.15 19.62
N LEU A 30 6.25 -6.34 18.56
CA LEU A 30 5.46 -6.56 17.34
C LEU A 30 5.75 -7.91 16.68
N GLU A 31 7.02 -8.34 16.66
CA GLU A 31 7.41 -9.67 16.17
C GLU A 31 6.84 -10.80 17.05
N SER A 32 6.88 -10.64 18.37
CA SER A 32 6.27 -11.60 19.29
C SER A 32 4.77 -11.72 19.06
N GLU A 33 4.06 -10.60 18.89
CA GLU A 33 2.62 -10.58 18.60
C GLU A 33 2.29 -11.23 17.24
N ASP A 34 3.12 -11.04 16.21
CA ASP A 34 2.98 -11.74 14.92
C ASP A 34 3.18 -13.26 15.07
N ASN A 35 4.15 -13.68 15.87
CA ASN A 35 4.39 -15.10 16.15
C ASN A 35 3.20 -15.74 16.88
N GLU A 36 2.60 -15.03 17.84
CA GLU A 36 1.37 -15.49 18.50
C GLU A 36 0.22 -15.60 17.49
N ARG A 37 -0.03 -14.57 16.67
CA ARG A 37 -1.06 -14.62 15.60
C ARG A 37 -0.87 -15.81 14.66
N SER A 38 0.38 -16.10 14.29
CA SER A 38 0.73 -17.17 13.35
C SER A 38 0.38 -18.57 13.88
N LYS A 39 0.30 -18.76 15.20
CA LYS A 39 -0.16 -20.03 15.80
C LYS A 39 -1.62 -20.36 15.43
N HIS A 40 -2.42 -19.35 15.09
CA HIS A 40 -3.81 -19.50 14.70
C HIS A 40 -4.03 -19.61 13.18
N ALA A 41 -2.96 -19.68 12.38
CA ALA A 41 -3.05 -19.68 10.92
C ALA A 41 -3.92 -20.81 10.33
N ASN A 42 -3.96 -21.97 10.99
CA ASN A 42 -4.73 -23.15 10.52
C ASN A 42 -6.12 -23.27 11.16
N ASP A 43 -6.46 -22.39 12.09
CA ASP A 43 -7.78 -22.33 12.70
C ASP A 43 -8.72 -21.55 11.76
N LYS A 44 -9.83 -22.17 11.32
CA LYS A 44 -10.79 -21.55 10.39
C LYS A 44 -11.62 -20.45 11.05
N ASP A 45 -11.83 -20.55 12.36
CA ASP A 45 -12.67 -19.64 13.13
C ASP A 45 -11.86 -18.47 13.70
N SER A 46 -10.52 -18.57 13.67
CA SER A 46 -9.65 -17.48 14.05
C SER A 46 -9.71 -16.31 13.07
N ARG A 47 -9.71 -15.09 13.61
CA ARG A 47 -9.50 -13.86 12.82
C ARG A 47 -8.18 -13.93 12.03
N PHE A 48 -7.15 -14.60 12.51
CA PHE A 48 -5.84 -14.68 11.85
C PHE A 48 -5.67 -15.92 10.95
N SER A 49 -6.78 -16.58 10.59
CA SER A 49 -6.78 -17.74 9.68
C SER A 49 -6.13 -17.41 8.33
N LEU A 50 -5.33 -18.34 7.82
CA LEU A 50 -4.71 -18.34 6.49
C LEU A 50 -5.22 -19.48 5.61
N THR A 51 -6.23 -20.23 6.06
CA THR A 51 -6.67 -21.48 5.45
C THR A 51 -7.06 -21.39 3.97
N ILE A 52 -7.53 -20.22 3.50
CA ILE A 52 -7.78 -19.99 2.06
C ILE A 52 -6.46 -19.81 1.32
N ALA A 53 -5.61 -18.90 1.82
CA ALA A 53 -4.33 -18.54 1.19
C ALA A 53 -3.30 -19.67 1.19
N SER A 54 -3.34 -20.55 2.19
CA SER A 54 -2.46 -21.72 2.31
C SER A 54 -2.99 -22.95 1.55
N SER A 55 -4.17 -22.87 0.96
CA SER A 55 -4.74 -23.97 0.18
C SER A 55 -3.89 -24.29 -1.06
N LYS A 56 -3.95 -25.54 -1.52
CA LYS A 56 -3.27 -25.97 -2.75
C LYS A 56 -3.71 -25.16 -3.98
N ALA A 57 -4.96 -24.69 -4.00
CA ALA A 57 -5.49 -23.86 -5.09
C ALA A 57 -4.89 -22.44 -5.09
N ALA A 58 -4.72 -21.83 -3.91
CA ALA A 58 -4.17 -20.49 -3.76
C ALA A 58 -2.63 -20.45 -3.86
N GLY A 59 -1.93 -21.53 -3.49
CA GLY A 59 -0.46 -21.61 -3.47
C GLY A 59 0.22 -21.05 -4.73
N PRO A 60 -0.20 -21.45 -5.94
CA PRO A 60 0.36 -20.91 -7.18
C PRO A 60 0.23 -19.37 -7.31
N PHE A 61 -0.75 -18.73 -6.68
CA PHE A 61 -0.97 -17.28 -6.73
C PHE A 61 -0.13 -16.49 -5.70
N ASN A 62 0.60 -17.19 -4.82
CA ASN A 62 1.47 -16.58 -3.83
C ASN A 62 2.90 -16.48 -4.35
N ARG A 63 3.48 -15.28 -4.32
CA ARG A 63 4.91 -15.08 -4.62
C ARG A 63 5.80 -15.67 -3.54
N TYR A 64 5.35 -15.61 -2.28
CA TYR A 64 6.06 -16.13 -1.12
C TYR A 64 5.09 -16.92 -0.25
N MET A 65 5.43 -18.17 0.07
CA MET A 65 4.56 -19.06 0.84
C MET A 65 4.51 -18.70 2.34
N ASP A 66 5.43 -17.86 2.81
CA ASP A 66 5.46 -17.34 4.18
C ASP A 66 4.80 -15.95 4.31
N ILE A 67 4.26 -15.39 3.22
CA ILE A 67 3.57 -14.09 3.20
C ILE A 67 2.21 -14.23 2.51
N MET A 68 1.16 -14.32 3.32
CA MET A 68 -0.21 -14.60 2.87
C MET A 68 -1.21 -13.61 3.49
N PRO A 69 -2.32 -13.28 2.81
CA PRO A 69 -3.36 -12.44 3.39
C PRO A 69 -4.19 -13.24 4.41
N TYR A 70 -4.61 -12.59 5.50
CA TYR A 70 -5.59 -13.18 6.42
C TYR A 70 -6.97 -13.30 5.77
N ASN A 71 -7.72 -14.35 6.13
CA ASN A 71 -9.05 -14.61 5.56
C ASN A 71 -10.03 -13.45 5.74
N HIS A 72 -10.00 -12.77 6.90
CA HIS A 72 -10.97 -11.73 7.25
C HIS A 72 -10.76 -10.41 6.48
N SER A 73 -9.53 -10.15 6.02
CA SER A 73 -9.12 -8.89 5.40
C SER A 73 -8.67 -9.03 3.95
N ARG A 74 -8.60 -10.26 3.42
CA ARG A 74 -8.20 -10.47 2.01
C ARG A 74 -9.16 -9.79 1.05
N VAL A 75 -8.62 -9.28 -0.05
CA VAL A 75 -9.44 -8.85 -1.18
C VAL A 75 -10.01 -10.09 -1.87
N LYS A 76 -11.29 -10.03 -2.27
CA LYS A 76 -11.99 -11.11 -2.97
C LYS A 76 -12.37 -10.63 -4.36
N LEU A 77 -11.99 -11.39 -5.37
CA LEU A 77 -12.37 -11.10 -6.76
C LEU A 77 -13.74 -11.73 -7.05
N SER A 78 -14.61 -10.98 -7.72
CA SER A 78 -15.98 -11.42 -8.02
C SER A 78 -16.14 -11.94 -9.44
N SER A 79 -15.38 -11.40 -10.40
CA SER A 79 -15.44 -11.79 -11.81
C SER A 79 -14.18 -12.52 -12.30
N GLY A 80 -13.34 -12.99 -11.38
CA GLY A 80 -12.09 -13.68 -11.73
C GLY A 80 -12.27 -15.19 -11.91
N LYS A 81 -11.24 -15.86 -12.44
CA LYS A 81 -11.14 -17.34 -12.49
C LYS A 81 -11.17 -17.98 -11.10
N THR A 82 -10.78 -17.20 -10.10
CA THR A 82 -10.78 -17.52 -8.68
C THR A 82 -11.17 -16.26 -7.91
N ASP A 83 -11.66 -16.41 -6.69
CA ASP A 83 -11.88 -15.27 -5.79
C ASP A 83 -10.61 -14.81 -5.07
N TYR A 84 -9.47 -15.47 -5.33
CA TYR A 84 -8.23 -15.30 -4.59
C TYR A 84 -7.23 -14.40 -5.30
N ILE A 85 -6.76 -13.39 -4.56
CA ILE A 85 -5.55 -12.63 -4.86
C ILE A 85 -4.78 -12.43 -3.55
N ASN A 86 -3.43 -12.46 -3.60
CA ASN A 86 -2.61 -12.17 -2.41
C ASN A 86 -2.56 -10.65 -2.15
N ALA A 87 -3.66 -10.14 -1.61
CA ALA A 87 -3.84 -8.76 -1.20
C ALA A 87 -4.76 -8.67 0.01
N SER A 88 -4.58 -7.64 0.83
CA SER A 88 -5.42 -7.35 1.99
C SER A 88 -5.86 -5.90 1.97
N TYR A 89 -7.10 -5.64 2.39
CA TYR A 89 -7.50 -4.30 2.80
C TYR A 89 -6.69 -3.88 4.04
N LEU A 90 -6.29 -2.62 4.07
CA LEU A 90 -5.68 -1.98 5.22
C LEU A 90 -6.39 -0.66 5.48
N ASP A 91 -7.11 -0.59 6.58
CA ASP A 91 -7.71 0.64 7.05
C ASP A 91 -6.87 1.19 8.20
N ALA A 92 -6.53 2.48 8.14
CA ALA A 92 -6.04 3.19 9.31
C ALA A 92 -7.19 3.40 10.32
N PRO A 93 -6.92 3.64 11.61
CA PRO A 93 -7.94 3.99 12.60
C PRO A 93 -8.86 5.11 12.10
N GLY A 94 -10.17 4.93 12.33
CA GLY A 94 -11.20 5.85 11.82
C GLY A 94 -11.38 5.86 10.29
N LYS A 95 -10.73 4.94 9.56
CA LYS A 95 -10.69 4.89 8.09
C LYS A 95 -10.20 6.19 7.45
N ILE A 96 -9.38 6.95 8.16
CA ILE A 96 -8.82 8.23 7.67
C ILE A 96 -7.96 8.03 6.41
N ARG A 97 -7.40 6.83 6.28
CA ARG A 97 -6.72 6.31 5.09
C ARG A 97 -7.13 4.86 4.86
N ARG A 98 -7.31 4.49 3.59
CA ARG A 98 -7.66 3.13 3.14
C ARG A 98 -6.72 2.70 2.03
N TYR A 99 -6.21 1.49 2.14
CA TYR A 99 -5.28 0.91 1.19
C TYR A 99 -5.66 -0.52 0.83
N ILE A 100 -5.13 -0.98 -0.29
CA ILE A 100 -4.95 -2.40 -0.57
C ILE A 100 -3.46 -2.69 -0.59
N ALA A 101 -3.00 -3.49 0.37
CA ALA A 101 -1.62 -3.98 0.38
C ALA A 101 -1.54 -5.31 -0.38
N ALA A 102 -0.82 -5.31 -1.50
CA ALA A 102 -0.70 -6.46 -2.39
C ALA A 102 0.75 -6.89 -2.59
N GLN A 103 0.97 -8.17 -2.94
CA GLN A 103 2.27 -8.60 -3.46
C GLN A 103 2.53 -8.01 -4.85
N GLY A 104 3.79 -8.01 -5.29
CA GLY A 104 4.15 -7.72 -6.68
C GLY A 104 3.58 -8.79 -7.61
N PRO A 105 2.79 -8.43 -8.64
CA PRO A 105 2.16 -9.41 -9.53
C PRO A 105 3.13 -10.45 -10.07
N LEU A 106 2.67 -11.70 -10.14
CA LEU A 106 3.31 -12.77 -10.88
C LEU A 106 2.82 -12.70 -12.32
N SER A 107 3.54 -13.30 -13.27
CA SER A 107 3.14 -13.27 -14.70
C SER A 107 1.74 -13.81 -14.95
N LYS A 108 1.27 -14.73 -14.11
CA LYS A 108 -0.05 -15.37 -14.21
C LYS A 108 -1.13 -14.78 -13.30
N THR A 109 -0.84 -13.68 -12.62
CA THR A 109 -1.80 -12.98 -11.74
C THR A 109 -1.90 -11.49 -12.12
N ILE A 110 -1.51 -11.14 -13.36
CA ILE A 110 -1.56 -9.76 -13.86
C ILE A 110 -3.02 -9.38 -14.12
N ASP A 111 -3.78 -10.28 -14.72
CA ASP A 111 -5.23 -10.20 -14.90
C ASP A 111 -5.94 -10.03 -13.56
N ASP A 112 -5.64 -10.88 -12.56
CA ASP A 112 -6.20 -10.78 -11.21
C ASP A 112 -5.90 -9.42 -10.56
N PHE A 113 -4.67 -8.90 -10.73
CA PHE A 113 -4.25 -7.61 -10.17
C PHE A 113 -5.04 -6.44 -10.77
N TRP A 114 -5.20 -6.41 -12.09
CA TRP A 114 -5.98 -5.35 -12.74
C TRP A 114 -7.48 -5.49 -12.49
N LEU A 115 -7.98 -6.73 -12.37
CA LEU A 115 -9.36 -6.97 -11.98
C LEU A 115 -9.62 -6.44 -10.56
N MET A 116 -8.68 -6.65 -9.63
CA MET A 116 -8.74 -6.06 -8.29
C MET A 116 -8.82 -4.53 -8.34
N VAL A 117 -7.92 -3.88 -9.10
CA VAL A 117 -7.89 -2.42 -9.27
C VAL A 117 -9.25 -1.92 -9.81
N TRP A 118 -9.82 -2.62 -10.78
CA TRP A 118 -11.12 -2.31 -11.36
C TRP A 118 -12.27 -2.49 -10.36
N GLU A 119 -12.43 -3.69 -9.78
CA GLU A 119 -13.55 -4.02 -8.88
C GLU A 119 -13.56 -3.14 -7.64
N GLN A 120 -12.38 -2.75 -7.15
CA GLN A 120 -12.23 -1.91 -5.96
C GLN A 120 -12.23 -0.42 -6.28
N ASN A 121 -12.45 -0.03 -7.53
CA ASN A 121 -12.52 1.37 -7.98
C ASN A 121 -11.27 2.19 -7.59
N CYS A 122 -10.10 1.55 -7.61
CA CYS A 122 -8.84 2.19 -7.26
C CYS A 122 -8.41 3.16 -8.38
N GLY A 123 -8.07 4.41 -8.04
CA GLY A 123 -7.51 5.38 -9.01
C GLY A 123 -5.98 5.41 -9.03
N VAL A 124 -5.33 5.03 -7.93
CA VAL A 124 -3.88 5.15 -7.73
C VAL A 124 -3.25 3.82 -7.33
N VAL A 125 -2.12 3.49 -7.98
CA VAL A 125 -1.27 2.33 -7.66
C VAL A 125 0.15 2.82 -7.32
N VAL A 126 0.64 2.50 -6.13
CA VAL A 126 2.01 2.80 -5.70
C VAL A 126 2.85 1.52 -5.73
N MET A 127 3.87 1.50 -6.58
CA MET A 127 4.83 0.41 -6.74
C MET A 127 6.17 0.78 -6.10
N LEU A 128 6.54 0.08 -5.03
CA LEU A 128 7.71 0.39 -4.19
C LEU A 128 8.88 -0.59 -4.42
N THR A 129 8.97 -1.20 -5.59
CA THR A 129 10.03 -2.16 -5.93
C THR A 129 10.36 -2.09 -7.39
N GLN A 130 11.63 -2.33 -7.72
CA GLN A 130 12.01 -2.64 -9.09
C GLN A 130 11.49 -4.02 -9.49
N GLU A 131 11.43 -4.29 -10.79
CA GLU A 131 11.11 -5.63 -11.31
C GLU A 131 12.15 -6.66 -10.85
N ARG A 132 13.42 -6.26 -10.81
CA ARG A 132 14.56 -7.06 -10.35
C ARG A 132 15.47 -6.26 -9.42
N GLU A 133 15.96 -6.93 -8.38
CA GLU A 133 16.93 -6.39 -7.42
C GLU A 133 18.02 -7.42 -7.19
N LYS A 134 19.30 -7.04 -7.35
CA LYS A 134 20.44 -7.97 -7.36
C LYS A 134 20.18 -9.20 -8.25
N ASN A 135 19.60 -8.96 -9.43
CA ASN A 135 19.15 -9.96 -10.41
C ASN A 135 18.01 -10.89 -9.97
N LEU A 136 17.50 -10.77 -8.74
CA LEU A 136 16.36 -11.56 -8.27
C LEU A 136 15.04 -10.90 -8.69
N PRO A 137 14.08 -11.67 -9.27
CA PRO A 137 12.77 -11.14 -9.62
C PRO A 137 11.98 -10.77 -8.36
N LYS A 138 11.49 -9.53 -8.30
CA LYS A 138 10.67 -8.97 -7.22
C LYS A 138 9.25 -8.68 -7.66
N CYS A 139 9.07 -8.28 -8.92
CA CYS A 139 7.77 -8.00 -9.50
C CYS A 139 7.83 -8.31 -10.99
N THR A 140 6.79 -8.92 -11.55
CA THR A 140 6.64 -8.97 -13.01
C THR A 140 6.10 -7.61 -13.46
N ARG A 141 6.62 -7.08 -14.57
CA ARG A 141 6.00 -5.94 -15.24
C ARG A 141 4.55 -6.26 -15.60
N TYR A 142 3.62 -5.51 -15.00
CA TYR A 142 2.19 -5.73 -15.18
C TYR A 142 1.49 -4.65 -16.00
N TRP A 143 2.23 -3.66 -16.51
CA TRP A 143 1.75 -2.67 -17.48
C TRP A 143 2.31 -2.99 -18.88
N PRO A 144 1.59 -2.68 -19.96
CA PRO A 144 2.08 -2.89 -21.32
C PRO A 144 3.20 -1.90 -21.67
N GLU A 145 3.85 -2.14 -22.81
CA GLU A 145 4.74 -1.13 -23.40
C GLU A 145 3.92 0.07 -23.90
N LYS A 146 4.60 1.19 -24.16
CA LYS A 146 3.96 2.39 -24.70
C LYS A 146 3.22 2.04 -26.01
N ASP A 147 2.00 2.57 -26.15
CA ASP A 147 1.12 2.35 -27.31
C ASP A 147 0.73 0.86 -27.53
N LYS A 148 0.93 0.01 -26.52
CA LYS A 148 0.54 -1.41 -26.52
C LYS A 148 -0.53 -1.65 -25.45
N SER A 149 -1.24 -2.76 -25.59
CA SER A 149 -2.24 -3.19 -24.62
C SER A 149 -2.07 -4.65 -24.21
N PHE A 150 -2.46 -4.94 -22.98
CA PHE A 150 -2.76 -6.31 -22.56
C PHE A 150 -4.25 -6.54 -22.72
N ASN A 151 -4.63 -7.67 -23.31
CA ASN A 151 -6.03 -8.06 -23.48
C ASN A 151 -6.27 -9.35 -22.69
N PHE A 152 -7.21 -9.29 -21.78
CA PHE A 152 -7.64 -10.38 -20.91
C PHE A 152 -9.09 -10.71 -21.25
N ASP A 153 -9.27 -11.53 -22.29
CA ASP A 153 -10.60 -11.86 -22.84
C ASP A 153 -11.49 -12.58 -21.82
N ASP A 154 -10.89 -13.38 -20.94
CA ASP A 154 -11.54 -14.15 -19.89
C ASP A 154 -12.23 -13.29 -18.82
N ILE A 155 -11.77 -12.06 -18.63
CA ILE A 155 -12.37 -11.07 -17.72
C ILE A 155 -12.84 -9.81 -18.48
N GLY A 156 -12.93 -9.89 -19.81
CA GLY A 156 -13.42 -8.83 -20.68
C GLY A 156 -12.67 -7.51 -20.56
N MET A 157 -11.36 -7.53 -20.25
CA MET A 157 -10.60 -6.35 -19.86
C MET A 157 -9.41 -6.08 -20.77
N THR A 158 -9.23 -4.82 -21.14
CA THR A 158 -8.06 -4.31 -21.85
C THR A 158 -7.33 -3.29 -20.97
N VAL A 159 -6.01 -3.40 -20.89
CA VAL A 159 -5.13 -2.50 -20.15
C VAL A 159 -4.19 -1.83 -21.14
N THR A 160 -4.25 -0.50 -21.24
CA THR A 160 -3.45 0.29 -22.19
C THR A 160 -2.58 1.29 -21.45
N LEU A 161 -1.31 1.40 -21.83
CA LEU A 161 -0.43 2.45 -21.32
C LEU A 161 -0.54 3.69 -22.21
N GLU A 162 -1.07 4.78 -21.67
CA GLU A 162 -1.26 6.05 -22.38
C GLU A 162 0.02 6.90 -22.35
N SER A 163 0.66 6.98 -21.18
CA SER A 163 1.88 7.78 -21.01
C SER A 163 2.76 7.25 -19.89
N GLU A 164 4.07 7.42 -20.05
CA GLU A 164 5.09 7.16 -19.03
C GLU A 164 5.99 8.39 -18.95
N VAL A 165 6.16 8.94 -17.75
CA VAL A 165 6.97 10.13 -17.49
C VAL A 165 7.83 9.89 -16.27
N LEU A 166 9.15 10.08 -16.40
CA LEU A 166 10.05 10.14 -15.25
C LEU A 166 9.88 11.48 -14.56
N ASP A 167 9.58 11.47 -13.27
CA ASP A 167 9.59 12.64 -12.40
C ASP A 167 10.74 12.49 -11.38
N PRO A 168 11.89 13.13 -11.65
CA PRO A 168 13.04 13.08 -10.75
C PRO A 168 12.77 13.71 -9.39
N SER A 169 11.81 14.64 -9.29
CA SER A 169 11.55 15.37 -8.03
C SER A 169 11.00 14.47 -6.93
N ILE A 170 10.29 13.41 -7.31
CA ILE A 170 9.72 12.41 -6.40
C ILE A 170 10.39 11.04 -6.58
N SER A 171 11.53 10.98 -7.28
CA SER A 171 12.26 9.75 -7.63
C SER A 171 11.36 8.64 -8.17
N SER A 172 10.41 8.98 -9.05
CA SER A 172 9.39 8.04 -9.52
C SER A 172 9.17 8.12 -11.02
N VAL A 173 8.81 6.98 -11.61
CA VAL A 173 8.20 6.93 -12.94
C VAL A 173 6.68 6.94 -12.76
N MET A 174 6.02 7.91 -13.36
CA MET A 174 4.56 8.03 -13.37
C MET A 174 3.99 7.44 -14.66
N ARG A 175 2.97 6.59 -14.54
CA ARG A 175 2.25 6.03 -15.69
C ARG A 175 0.77 6.36 -15.63
N SER A 176 0.22 6.79 -16.75
CA SER A 176 -1.22 6.88 -16.97
C SER A 176 -1.66 5.63 -17.73
N ILE A 177 -2.51 4.83 -17.11
CA ILE A 177 -2.96 3.53 -17.63
C ILE A 177 -4.49 3.58 -17.75
N THR A 178 -5.03 3.21 -18.90
CA THR A 178 -6.47 3.08 -19.10
C THR A 178 -6.87 1.63 -18.95
N LEU A 179 -7.85 1.37 -18.08
CA LEU A 179 -8.57 0.11 -18.02
C LEU A 179 -9.88 0.24 -18.77
N THR A 180 -10.13 -0.66 -19.72
CA THR A 180 -11.39 -0.75 -20.45
C THR A 180 -12.01 -2.10 -20.16
N ARG A 181 -13.24 -2.13 -19.64
CA ARG A 181 -13.99 -3.36 -19.41
C ARG A 181 -15.23 -3.40 -20.29
N LYS A 182 -15.41 -4.51 -21.01
CA LYS A 182 -16.64 -4.80 -21.75
C LYS A 182 -17.77 -5.06 -20.75
N ASP A 183 -18.96 -4.51 -20.98
CA ASP A 183 -20.12 -4.85 -20.15
C ASP A 183 -20.51 -6.31 -20.42
N ASP A 184 -20.78 -7.06 -19.35
CA ASP A 184 -21.14 -8.49 -19.42
C ASP A 184 -22.55 -8.69 -20.03
N ASP A 185 -23.39 -7.66 -20.00
CA ASP A 185 -24.70 -7.70 -20.63
C ASP A 185 -24.59 -7.30 -22.10
N ASN A 186 -24.97 -8.22 -23.00
CA ASN A 186 -25.26 -8.03 -24.45
C ASN A 186 -26.31 -6.91 -24.75
N SER A 187 -26.53 -5.99 -23.81
CA SER A 187 -27.38 -4.80 -23.83
C SER A 187 -26.94 -3.71 -24.81
N GLY A 188 -25.77 -3.86 -25.46
CA GLY A 188 -25.24 -2.86 -26.39
C GLY A 188 -24.74 -1.58 -25.69
N GLN A 189 -24.53 -1.61 -24.36
CA GLN A 189 -23.93 -0.48 -23.66
C GLN A 189 -22.44 -0.32 -24.01
N PRO A 190 -21.95 0.94 -24.06
CA PRO A 190 -20.54 1.20 -24.35
C PRO A 190 -19.65 0.63 -23.25
N SER A 191 -18.47 0.14 -23.64
CA SER A 191 -17.43 -0.31 -22.70
C SER A 191 -17.11 0.79 -21.69
N LYS A 192 -17.00 0.43 -20.41
CA LYS A 192 -16.63 1.37 -19.35
C LYS A 192 -15.12 1.52 -19.33
N THR A 193 -14.63 2.76 -19.23
CA THR A 193 -13.20 3.06 -19.12
C THR A 193 -12.89 3.76 -17.81
N ARG A 194 -11.70 3.50 -17.27
CA ARG A 194 -11.17 4.16 -16.07
C ARG A 194 -9.69 4.44 -16.25
N ARG A 195 -9.27 5.64 -15.85
CA ARG A 195 -7.86 6.03 -15.84
C ARG A 195 -7.26 5.71 -14.48
N ILE A 196 -6.09 5.10 -14.49
CA ILE A 196 -5.33 4.70 -13.32
C ILE A 196 -3.97 5.38 -13.38
N THR A 197 -3.53 5.94 -12.26
CA THR A 197 -2.17 6.49 -12.14
C THR A 197 -1.30 5.52 -11.36
N GLN A 198 -0.24 5.01 -11.99
CA GLN A 198 0.78 4.23 -11.30
C GLN A 198 1.98 5.10 -10.96
N LEU A 199 2.34 5.15 -9.68
CA LEU A 199 3.57 5.73 -9.15
C LEU A 199 4.59 4.63 -8.90
N HIS A 200 5.56 4.47 -9.80
CA HIS A 200 6.66 3.52 -9.62
C HIS A 200 7.86 4.22 -8.99
N PHE A 201 8.00 4.06 -7.67
CA PHE A 201 9.05 4.68 -6.88
C PHE A 201 10.38 3.96 -7.06
N MET A 202 11.38 4.70 -7.55
CA MET A 202 12.72 4.20 -7.86
C MET A 202 13.72 4.42 -6.72
N GLY A 203 13.41 5.32 -5.77
CA GLY A 203 14.29 5.73 -4.66
C GLY A 203 14.31 4.78 -3.46
N TRP A 204 14.01 3.49 -3.66
CA TRP A 204 14.07 2.47 -2.60
C TRP A 204 15.19 1.47 -2.89
N SER A 205 16.40 1.83 -2.50
CA SER A 205 17.58 1.01 -2.72
C SER A 205 17.60 -0.33 -1.96
N ASP A 206 18.51 -1.21 -2.37
CA ASP A 206 18.75 -2.53 -1.78
C ASP A 206 19.19 -2.51 -0.30
N HIS A 207 19.43 -1.33 0.28
CA HIS A 207 19.82 -1.16 1.68
C HIS A 207 18.63 -1.34 2.67
N GLY A 208 17.42 -1.56 2.16
CA GLY A 208 16.26 -2.02 2.93
C GLY A 208 15.26 -0.92 3.34
N VAL A 209 15.61 0.36 3.13
CA VAL A 209 14.78 1.56 3.37
C VAL A 209 14.95 2.55 2.20
N PRO A 210 14.06 3.55 2.02
CA PRO A 210 14.21 4.58 1.00
C PRO A 210 15.53 5.36 1.15
N ASP A 211 15.99 5.94 0.05
CA ASP A 211 17.28 6.67 -0.02
C ASP A 211 17.30 7.90 0.90
N SER A 212 16.15 8.54 1.09
CA SER A 212 15.97 9.59 2.09
C SER A 212 14.52 9.65 2.61
N PRO A 213 14.32 10.13 3.85
CA PRO A 213 13.01 10.53 4.36
C PRO A 213 12.22 11.46 3.42
N ASP A 214 12.91 12.45 2.85
CA ASP A 214 12.30 13.46 1.98
C ASP A 214 11.68 12.83 0.73
N ALA A 215 12.34 11.84 0.12
CA ALA A 215 11.80 11.12 -1.03
C ALA A 215 10.49 10.38 -0.71
N LEU A 216 10.38 9.76 0.48
CA LEU A 216 9.14 9.10 0.90
C LEU A 216 8.03 10.11 1.18
N LEU A 217 8.34 11.24 1.82
CA LEU A 217 7.37 12.30 2.08
C LEU A 217 6.80 12.90 0.79
N LEU A 218 7.67 13.13 -0.21
CA LEU A 218 7.26 13.63 -1.52
C LEU A 218 6.39 12.62 -2.27
N LEU A 219 6.73 11.33 -2.22
CA LEU A 219 5.90 10.27 -2.79
C LEU A 219 4.51 10.22 -2.14
N ILE A 220 4.45 10.29 -0.80
CA ILE A 220 3.18 10.30 -0.05
C ILE A 220 2.34 11.52 -0.42
N SER A 221 2.96 12.71 -0.45
CA SER A 221 2.30 13.95 -0.86
C SER A 221 1.69 13.81 -2.27
N LYS A 222 2.47 13.30 -3.23
CA LYS A 222 2.00 13.10 -4.60
C LYS A 222 0.90 12.05 -4.70
N THR A 223 0.99 10.97 -3.94
CA THR A 223 -0.05 9.93 -3.89
C THR A 223 -1.37 10.52 -3.41
N ASN A 224 -1.33 11.33 -2.34
CA ASN A 224 -2.51 11.97 -1.77
C ASN A 224 -3.13 13.02 -2.70
N GLU A 225 -2.30 13.81 -3.39
CA GLU A 225 -2.74 14.75 -4.43
C GLU A 225 -3.50 14.01 -5.55
N LEU A 226 -2.93 12.92 -6.07
CA LEU A 226 -3.56 12.13 -7.13
C LEU A 226 -4.86 11.47 -6.65
N GLN A 227 -4.89 10.96 -5.42
CA GLN A 227 -6.10 10.38 -4.85
C GLN A 227 -7.22 11.41 -4.75
N GLN A 228 -6.91 12.65 -4.39
CA GLN A 228 -7.88 13.75 -4.36
C GLN A 228 -8.37 14.11 -5.77
N LEU A 229 -7.46 14.21 -6.75
CA LEU A 229 -7.82 14.49 -8.14
C LEU A 229 -8.79 13.43 -8.72
N HIS A 230 -8.52 12.15 -8.45
CA HIS A 230 -9.44 11.06 -8.83
C HIS A 230 -10.80 11.17 -8.13
N ALA A 231 -10.85 11.74 -6.93
CA ALA A 231 -12.11 11.94 -6.20
C ALA A 231 -12.93 13.08 -6.79
N ASP A 232 -12.26 14.16 -7.19
CA ASP A 232 -12.90 15.32 -7.79
C ASP A 232 -13.43 15.01 -9.21
N GLU A 233 -12.71 14.20 -9.99
CA GLU A 233 -13.12 13.75 -11.34
C GLU A 233 -14.41 12.90 -11.32
N ASN A 234 -14.71 12.20 -10.22
CA ASN A 234 -15.90 11.35 -10.06
C ASN A 234 -17.19 12.11 -9.65
N ASN A 235 -17.20 13.45 -9.78
CA ASN A 235 -18.31 14.37 -9.51
C ASN A 235 -18.76 14.47 -8.03
N ALA A 236 -18.93 15.73 -7.58
CA ALA A 236 -19.25 16.19 -6.22
C ALA A 236 -20.60 15.73 -5.59
N ARG A 237 -21.27 14.70 -6.14
CA ARG A 237 -22.48 14.08 -5.57
C ARG A 237 -22.23 12.69 -5.00
N THR A 238 -21.03 12.17 -5.16
CA THR A 238 -20.66 10.84 -4.71
C THR A 238 -20.10 10.94 -3.28
N PRO A 239 -20.45 10.03 -2.34
CA PRO A 239 -19.94 10.05 -0.97
C PRO A 239 -18.40 10.09 -0.91
N PRO A 240 -17.78 10.38 0.24
CA PRO A 240 -16.31 10.34 0.45
C PRO A 240 -15.62 9.04 0.01
N ASP A 241 -16.39 8.00 -0.28
CA ASP A 241 -15.97 6.70 -0.81
C ASP A 241 -15.94 6.63 -2.36
N ALA A 242 -16.08 7.75 -3.06
CA ALA A 242 -16.16 7.82 -4.52
C ALA A 242 -14.93 7.25 -5.25
N VAL A 243 -13.76 7.27 -4.59
CA VAL A 243 -12.54 6.58 -5.05
C VAL A 243 -12.22 5.47 -4.08
N GLY A 244 -11.91 4.31 -4.66
CA GLY A 244 -11.42 3.15 -3.94
C GLY A 244 -10.11 3.39 -3.20
N PRO A 245 -9.67 2.41 -2.40
CA PRO A 245 -8.41 2.46 -1.68
C PRO A 245 -7.20 2.61 -2.63
N VAL A 246 -6.13 3.24 -2.14
CA VAL A 246 -4.85 3.26 -2.88
C VAL A 246 -4.26 1.86 -2.86
N VAL A 247 -3.90 1.31 -4.02
CA VAL A 247 -3.16 0.04 -4.06
C VAL A 247 -1.69 0.34 -3.78
N VAL A 248 -1.11 -0.27 -2.76
CA VAL A 248 0.31 -0.11 -2.42
C VAL A 248 0.95 -1.49 -2.45
N HIS A 249 1.97 -1.68 -3.28
CA HIS A 249 2.65 -2.97 -3.39
C HIS A 249 4.17 -2.81 -3.46
N CYS A 250 4.87 -3.89 -3.13
CA CYS A 250 6.30 -4.04 -3.37
C CYS A 250 6.53 -5.44 -3.94
N SER A 251 7.49 -6.20 -3.42
CA SER A 251 7.64 -7.63 -3.76
C SER A 251 6.63 -8.49 -2.98
N ALA A 252 6.71 -8.51 -1.65
CA ALA A 252 5.83 -9.31 -0.80
C ALA A 252 4.57 -8.56 -0.32
N GLY A 253 4.56 -7.23 -0.45
CA GLY A 253 3.45 -6.40 0.00
C GLY A 253 3.36 -6.18 1.50
N VAL A 254 4.48 -6.21 2.23
CA VAL A 254 4.48 -6.08 3.71
C VAL A 254 5.51 -5.07 4.24
N GLY A 255 6.78 -5.19 3.85
CA GLY A 255 7.85 -4.33 4.39
C GLY A 255 7.75 -2.88 3.93
N ARG A 256 8.12 -2.62 2.66
CA ARG A 256 8.08 -1.27 2.06
C ARG A 256 6.67 -0.70 2.02
N THR A 257 5.71 -1.54 1.64
CA THR A 257 4.27 -1.24 1.66
C THR A 257 3.83 -0.77 3.03
N GLY A 258 4.20 -1.49 4.10
CA GLY A 258 3.86 -1.06 5.45
C GLY A 258 4.53 0.22 5.89
N THR A 259 5.80 0.43 5.53
CA THR A 259 6.48 1.69 5.84
C THR A 259 5.77 2.87 5.19
N PHE A 260 5.38 2.76 3.91
CA PHE A 260 4.58 3.78 3.23
C PHE A 260 3.24 4.03 3.94
N CYS A 261 2.42 2.98 4.11
CA CYS A 261 1.08 3.11 4.69
C CYS A 261 1.14 3.64 6.13
N THR A 262 2.13 3.23 6.93
CA THR A 262 2.29 3.72 8.30
C THR A 262 2.62 5.21 8.32
N VAL A 263 3.60 5.67 7.54
CA VAL A 263 3.98 7.08 7.54
C VAL A 263 2.82 7.96 7.07
N ASP A 264 2.14 7.60 5.98
CA ASP A 264 0.97 8.36 5.49
C ASP A 264 -0.17 8.40 6.53
N SER A 265 -0.48 7.27 7.16
CA SER A 265 -1.56 7.21 8.16
C SER A 265 -1.25 8.00 9.42
N VAL A 266 0.00 7.95 9.90
CA VAL A 266 0.41 8.75 11.06
C VAL A 266 0.35 10.24 10.72
N MET A 267 0.82 10.64 9.54
CA MET A 267 0.72 12.03 9.07
C MET A 267 -0.74 12.52 8.99
N ALA A 268 -1.67 11.67 8.57
CA ALA A 268 -3.09 12.01 8.50
C ALA A 268 -3.77 12.10 9.88
N LEU A 269 -3.32 11.31 10.86
CA LEU A 269 -3.90 11.28 12.21
C LEU A 269 -3.37 12.39 13.12
N LEU A 270 -2.11 12.77 12.96
CA LEU A 270 -1.43 13.73 13.83
C LEU A 270 -2.18 15.06 14.03
N PRO A 271 -2.78 15.69 13.00
CA PRO A 271 -3.51 16.95 13.19
C PRO A 271 -4.77 16.84 14.05
N ALA A 272 -5.32 15.63 14.22
CA ALA A 272 -6.56 15.37 14.94
C ALA A 272 -6.33 14.83 16.36
N MET A 273 -5.08 14.75 16.83
CA MET A 273 -4.76 14.24 18.16
C MET A 273 -4.66 15.36 19.19
N ASP A 274 -5.45 15.24 20.25
CA ASP A 274 -5.36 16.09 21.45
C ASP A 274 -4.28 15.61 22.44
N ASP A 275 -3.93 14.32 22.40
CA ASP A 275 -2.92 13.69 23.25
C ASP A 275 -1.83 13.01 22.40
N ASP A 276 -0.58 13.42 22.61
CA ASP A 276 0.59 12.90 21.91
C ASP A 276 1.38 11.83 22.72
N SER A 277 0.81 11.36 23.84
CA SER A 277 1.40 10.34 24.70
C SER A 277 1.44 8.95 24.04
N MET A 278 0.52 8.68 23.12
CA MET A 278 0.46 7.41 22.40
C MET A 278 1.55 7.35 21.33
N ASP A 279 2.32 6.26 21.33
CA ASP A 279 3.23 5.95 20.24
C ASP A 279 2.44 5.50 19.00
N LEU A 280 2.11 6.48 18.16
CA LEU A 280 1.36 6.27 16.92
C LEU A 280 2.05 5.32 15.96
N VAL A 281 3.38 5.35 15.85
CA VAL A 281 4.10 4.46 14.91
C VAL A 281 3.95 3.02 15.37
N PHE A 282 4.19 2.75 16.64
CA PHE A 282 3.97 1.41 17.22
C PHE A 282 2.52 0.97 17.07
N HIS A 283 1.57 1.84 17.44
CA HIS A 283 0.14 1.52 17.40
C HIS A 283 -0.36 1.21 15.99
N ILE A 284 -0.05 2.06 15.00
CA ILE A 284 -0.48 1.88 13.62
C ILE A 284 0.13 0.64 12.98
N ILE A 285 1.40 0.34 13.25
CA ILE A 285 2.03 -0.88 12.74
C ILE A 285 1.38 -2.12 13.36
N GLY A 286 1.11 -2.12 14.67
CA GLY A 286 0.36 -3.19 15.32
C GLY A 286 -1.02 -3.39 14.69
N PHE A 287 -1.75 -2.29 14.49
CA PHE A 287 -3.08 -2.30 13.87
C PHE A 287 -3.07 -2.83 12.42
N PHE A 288 -2.07 -2.46 11.62
CA PHE A 288 -1.89 -3.02 10.29
C PHE A 288 -1.46 -4.49 10.31
N ARG A 289 -0.66 -4.91 11.29
CA ARG A 289 -0.25 -6.31 11.46
C ARG A 289 -1.39 -7.25 11.82
N GLU A 290 -2.50 -6.73 12.35
CA GLU A 290 -3.74 -7.50 12.51
C GLU A 290 -4.49 -7.72 11.19
N GLN A 291 -4.33 -6.81 10.22
CA GLN A 291 -5.03 -6.84 8.94
C GLN A 291 -4.20 -7.51 7.83
N ARG A 292 -2.87 -7.37 7.85
CA ARG A 292 -1.94 -8.09 6.98
C ARG A 292 -0.68 -8.40 7.77
N MET A 293 -0.19 -9.63 7.70
CA MET A 293 0.97 -10.04 8.50
C MET A 293 2.23 -9.23 8.19
N ARG A 294 3.11 -9.08 9.20
CA ARG A 294 4.50 -8.60 9.04
C ARG A 294 4.65 -7.22 8.38
N MET A 295 3.61 -6.39 8.41
CA MET A 295 3.65 -5.00 7.94
C MET A 295 4.79 -4.26 8.65
N VAL A 296 5.63 -3.55 7.87
CA VAL A 296 6.94 -3.06 8.30
C VAL A 296 7.83 -4.22 8.78
N GLN A 297 8.63 -4.78 7.89
CA GLN A 297 9.19 -6.13 8.07
C GLN A 297 10.53 -6.14 8.81
N THR A 298 11.27 -5.03 8.84
CA THR A 298 12.60 -4.96 9.47
C THR A 298 12.69 -3.84 10.50
N LEU A 299 13.58 -4.01 11.47
CA LEU A 299 13.89 -2.95 12.44
C LEU A 299 14.33 -1.65 11.75
N ARG A 300 15.09 -1.75 10.66
CA ARG A 300 15.54 -0.57 9.91
C ARG A 300 14.36 0.19 9.31
N GLN A 301 13.37 -0.51 8.76
CA GLN A 301 12.11 0.07 8.27
C GLN A 301 11.29 0.71 9.40
N TYR A 302 11.23 0.04 10.55
CA TYR A 302 10.56 0.57 11.74
C TYR A 302 11.18 1.89 12.20
N GLN A 303 12.51 1.92 12.37
CA GLN A 303 13.26 3.14 12.71
C GLN A 303 13.09 4.23 11.65
N PHE A 304 13.04 3.84 10.37
CA PHE A 304 12.84 4.78 9.27
C PHE A 304 11.48 5.48 9.32
N CYS A 305 10.42 4.83 9.80
CA CYS A 305 9.13 5.48 10.03
C CYS A 305 9.27 6.67 11.00
N TYR A 306 9.95 6.48 12.14
CA TYR A 306 10.20 7.55 13.12
C TYR A 306 11.05 8.68 12.52
N LEU A 307 12.15 8.32 11.85
CA LEU A 307 13.03 9.29 11.20
C LEU A 307 12.26 10.14 10.17
N THR A 308 11.38 9.51 9.40
CA THR A 308 10.58 10.20 8.37
C THR A 308 9.58 11.16 8.97
N LEU A 309 8.89 10.75 10.04
CA LEU A 309 7.95 11.62 10.74
C LEU A 309 8.66 12.78 11.43
N LEU A 310 9.79 12.53 12.09
CA LEU A 310 10.65 13.59 12.66
C LEU A 310 11.06 14.59 11.58
N ARG A 311 11.49 14.10 10.40
CA ARG A 311 11.82 14.96 9.27
C ARG A 311 10.64 15.81 8.82
N LYS A 312 9.44 15.24 8.71
CA LYS A 312 8.21 15.98 8.36
C LYS A 312 7.94 17.13 9.33
N PHE A 313 8.04 16.87 10.63
CA PHE A 313 7.87 17.92 11.66
C PHE A 313 8.92 19.02 11.56
N MET A 314 10.17 18.67 11.30
CA MET A 314 11.22 19.69 11.11
C MET A 314 10.95 20.56 9.89
N LEU A 315 10.45 19.99 8.78
CA LEU A 315 10.09 20.76 7.59
C LEU A 315 8.92 21.72 7.87
N ASP A 316 7.87 21.25 8.55
CA ASP A 316 6.71 22.08 8.88
C ASP A 316 7.08 23.26 9.79
N GLY A 317 7.98 23.05 10.76
CA GLY A 317 8.44 24.09 11.67
C GLY A 317 9.47 25.07 11.10
N ILE A 318 9.99 24.84 9.89
CA ILE A 318 10.86 25.80 9.17
C ILE A 318 10.01 26.79 8.34
N HIS A 319 8.76 26.43 8.05
CA HIS A 319 7.85 27.21 7.21
C HIS A 319 6.83 28.07 8.01
N GLU A 320 6.87 28.01 9.34
CA GLU A 320 6.18 28.93 10.27
C GLU A 320 7.12 30.05 10.74
#